data_AF-A0A2P4UEQ2-F1
#
_entry.id   AF-A0A2P4UEQ2-F1
#
_cell.length_a   1.000
_cell.length_b   1.000
_cell.length_c   1.000
_cell.angle_alpha   90.00
_cell.angle_beta   90.00
_cell.angle_gamma   90.00
#
_symmetry.space_group_name_H-M   'P 1'
#
loop_
_entity.id
_entity.type
_entity.pdbx_description
1 polymer ?
#
loop_
_entity_poly.entity_id
_entity_poly.type
_entity_poly.pdbx_seq_one_letter_code
_entity_poly.pdbx_strand_id
1 'polypeptide(L)'
;MTDPLDHEQRIELVRKFGSGSLLRKLSSELRWGLAAVRATALEAAHPQVGGALLDHSTFAAHPWRRLFNTITSVDRLVDEDVAVQLREVDRLNRLHARITGTDEQGRAYSALDGDARAWVIATLYDSTVEVCRLTGTPLTVREEGRLYEEFKALLTVLQGRDDLLPPTPAEFRAYFAAMVAEQLEDNAAVQAILHELFATVPAPPLLKARPALWAVARAMIGPVASAVTLASLPETFRARHGYTAPPGADALMRGGYFGVGVITMLLPPSLSRSTVVIDILDPSRESTLGPIKMMGLLMEQAAKAQRLLRPRHRAPASRDADRLFHEVLDQTGDGRLTWPDLAAMAREIATRLDLDEPAETRLFGAFAAWWQELLAAMDADGDEVVTRAEFAAGAAALSGPALAHVAEVLFEAADKDGSGTISAEEYRLLFRSGFQRDVETTGTGDITSGAFVAEFLSFMTGRVPSSACDNLLATA
;
A
#
# COMPACT_ATOMS: atom_id res chain seq x y z
N MET A 1 -7.49 -21.66 24.86
CA MET A 1 -6.69 -22.12 23.70
C MET A 1 -7.68 -22.81 22.79
N THR A 2 -8.25 -22.06 21.85
CA THR A 2 -9.10 -22.62 20.78
C THR A 2 -8.18 -23.47 19.90
N ASP A 3 -8.59 -24.69 19.56
CA ASP A 3 -7.81 -25.51 18.63
C ASP A 3 -7.63 -24.75 17.31
N PRO A 4 -6.45 -24.82 16.67
CA PRO A 4 -6.26 -24.26 15.33
C PRO A 4 -7.31 -24.87 14.41
N LEU A 5 -8.01 -24.03 13.64
CA LEU A 5 -9.00 -24.50 12.66
C LEU A 5 -8.34 -25.54 11.76
N ASP A 6 -8.96 -26.71 11.63
CA ASP A 6 -8.48 -27.71 10.69
C ASP A 6 -8.61 -27.20 9.24
N HIS A 7 -7.91 -27.83 8.30
CA HIS A 7 -7.87 -27.37 6.92
C HIS A 7 -9.26 -27.36 6.26
N GLU A 8 -10.15 -28.28 6.65
CA GLU A 8 -11.50 -28.41 6.11
C GLU A 8 -12.42 -27.29 6.62
N GLN A 9 -12.34 -26.97 7.91
CA GLN A 9 -13.01 -25.83 8.55
C GLN A 9 -12.57 -24.50 7.94
N ARG A 10 -11.26 -24.33 7.68
CA ARG A 10 -10.74 -23.15 6.98
C ARG A 10 -11.34 -23.03 5.59
N ILE A 11 -11.43 -24.13 4.83
CA ILE A 11 -12.05 -24.15 3.48
C ILE A 11 -13.54 -23.78 3.54
N GLU A 12 -14.28 -24.31 4.51
CA GLU A 12 -15.71 -24.00 4.66
C GLU A 12 -15.95 -22.53 5.00
N LEU A 13 -15.12 -21.96 5.87
CA LEU A 13 -15.18 -20.55 6.24
C LEU A 13 -14.88 -19.62 5.07
N VAL A 14 -13.80 -19.88 4.33
CA VAL A 14 -13.42 -19.02 3.19
C VAL A 14 -14.41 -19.11 2.04
N ARG A 15 -15.11 -20.25 1.86
CA ARG A 15 -16.23 -20.35 0.90
C ARG A 15 -17.36 -19.33 1.15
N LYS A 16 -17.50 -18.80 2.37
CA LYS A 16 -18.46 -17.72 2.67
C LYS A 16 -18.18 -16.44 1.88
N PHE A 17 -16.95 -16.24 1.41
CA PHE A 17 -16.53 -15.08 0.61
C PHE A 17 -16.73 -15.26 -0.91
N GLY A 18 -17.36 -16.36 -1.35
CA GLY A 18 -17.64 -16.62 -2.77
C GLY A 18 -18.61 -15.64 -3.43
N SER A 19 -19.12 -16.00 -4.61
CA SER A 19 -19.91 -15.11 -5.50
C SER A 19 -21.18 -14.46 -4.90
N GLY A 20 -21.68 -14.95 -3.77
CA GLY A 20 -22.80 -14.37 -3.03
C GLY A 20 -22.42 -13.42 -1.88
N SER A 21 -21.12 -13.24 -1.61
CA SER A 21 -20.61 -12.44 -0.49
C SER A 21 -20.90 -10.96 -0.67
N LEU A 22 -21.45 -10.34 0.38
CA LEU A 22 -21.71 -8.90 0.38
C LEU A 22 -20.40 -8.12 0.53
N LEU A 23 -19.46 -8.62 1.33
CA LEU A 23 -18.12 -8.06 1.50
C LEU A 23 -17.37 -8.02 0.17
N ARG A 24 -17.31 -9.14 -0.57
CA ARG A 24 -16.70 -9.19 -1.91
C ARG A 24 -17.30 -8.15 -2.85
N LYS A 25 -18.64 -8.09 -2.89
CA LYS A 25 -19.34 -7.12 -3.74
C LYS A 25 -18.92 -5.70 -3.38
N LEU A 26 -19.01 -5.34 -2.10
CA LEU A 26 -18.73 -3.97 -1.64
C LEU A 26 -17.24 -3.61 -1.76
N SER A 27 -16.31 -4.49 -1.40
CA SER A 27 -14.86 -4.23 -1.48
C SER A 27 -14.38 -4.06 -2.92
N SER A 28 -15.08 -4.68 -3.88
CA SER A 28 -14.83 -4.49 -5.30
C SER A 28 -15.31 -3.14 -5.81
N GLU A 29 -16.11 -2.36 -5.08
CA GLU A 29 -16.65 -1.07 -5.55
C GLU A 29 -15.68 0.10 -5.27
N LEU A 30 -15.59 1.05 -6.19
CA LEU A 30 -14.75 2.26 -6.09
C LEU A 30 -14.95 2.99 -4.76
N ARG A 31 -16.20 3.20 -4.36
CA ARG A 31 -16.54 3.89 -3.12
C ARG A 31 -15.97 3.23 -1.87
N TRP A 32 -15.64 1.94 -1.89
CA TRP A 32 -15.03 1.25 -0.76
C TRP A 32 -13.63 1.76 -0.45
N GLY A 33 -12.95 2.44 -1.40
CA GLY A 33 -11.73 3.19 -1.11
C GLY A 33 -11.94 4.25 -0.02
N LEU A 34 -13.11 4.88 0.07
CA LEU A 34 -13.45 5.81 1.17
C LEU A 34 -13.59 5.07 2.51
N ALA A 35 -14.05 3.82 2.49
CA ALA A 35 -14.11 2.98 3.68
C ALA A 35 -12.69 2.60 4.14
N ALA A 36 -11.82 2.20 3.21
CA ALA A 36 -10.44 1.84 3.50
C ALA A 36 -9.64 3.01 4.08
N VAL A 37 -9.79 4.23 3.56
CA VAL A 37 -9.15 5.44 4.11
C VAL A 37 -9.64 5.72 5.54
N ARG A 38 -10.97 5.73 5.74
CA ARG A 38 -11.56 5.95 7.07
C ARG A 38 -11.12 4.88 8.08
N ALA A 39 -11.11 3.62 7.68
CA ALA A 39 -10.69 2.51 8.52
C ALA A 39 -9.22 2.65 8.90
N THR A 40 -8.34 2.95 7.95
CA THR A 40 -6.89 3.14 8.20
C THR A 40 -6.63 4.24 9.25
N ALA A 41 -7.39 5.34 9.23
CA ALA A 41 -7.28 6.40 10.23
C ALA A 41 -7.66 5.91 11.64
N LEU A 42 -8.73 5.12 11.77
CA LEU A 42 -9.20 4.57 13.03
C LEU A 42 -8.32 3.42 13.54
N GLU A 43 -7.74 2.65 12.62
CA GLU A 43 -6.76 1.60 12.90
C GLU A 43 -5.51 2.21 13.50
N ALA A 44 -4.93 3.23 12.86
CA ALA A 44 -3.72 3.90 13.34
C ALA A 44 -3.88 4.57 14.71
N ALA A 45 -5.11 4.95 15.08
CA ALA A 45 -5.40 5.52 16.39
C ALA A 45 -5.36 4.49 17.53
N HIS A 46 -5.34 3.18 17.23
CA HIS A 46 -5.21 2.16 18.26
C HIS A 46 -3.75 2.04 18.71
N PRO A 47 -3.42 2.05 20.02
CA PRO A 47 -2.04 2.10 20.52
C PRO A 47 -1.11 1.04 19.91
N GLN A 48 -1.54 -0.23 19.89
CA GLN A 48 -0.78 -1.34 19.31
C GLN A 48 -0.53 -1.18 17.81
N VAL A 49 -1.52 -0.65 17.08
CA VAL A 49 -1.44 -0.52 15.62
C VAL A 49 -0.63 0.73 15.26
N GLY A 50 -0.84 1.84 15.98
CA GLY A 50 -0.06 3.06 15.87
C GLY A 50 1.42 2.81 16.14
N GLY A 51 1.77 2.12 17.22
CA GLY A 51 3.16 1.73 17.52
C GLY A 51 3.77 0.89 16.40
N ALA A 52 3.07 -0.14 15.93
CA ALA A 52 3.52 -0.96 14.81
C ALA A 52 3.70 -0.18 13.50
N LEU A 53 2.86 0.84 13.25
CA LEU A 53 2.96 1.70 12.08
C LEU A 53 4.16 2.66 12.19
N LEU A 54 4.44 3.21 13.36
CA LEU A 54 5.55 4.13 13.56
C LEU A 54 6.91 3.42 13.48
N ASP A 55 7.04 2.23 14.06
CA ASP A 55 8.34 1.55 14.20
C ASP A 55 8.75 0.67 13.00
N HIS A 56 7.78 0.12 12.25
CA HIS A 56 8.06 -0.93 11.25
C HIS A 56 7.51 -0.65 9.86
N SER A 57 6.88 0.50 9.68
CA SER A 57 6.17 0.75 8.45
C SER A 57 6.69 1.99 7.74
N THR A 58 6.89 1.79 6.44
CA THR A 58 7.06 2.83 5.43
C THR A 58 5.83 3.74 5.33
N PHE A 59 4.91 3.70 6.30
CA PHE A 59 3.62 4.34 6.24
C PHE A 59 3.69 5.85 6.27
N ALA A 60 4.54 6.42 7.13
CA ALA A 60 4.78 7.86 7.14
C ALA A 60 5.30 8.32 5.77
N ALA A 61 6.27 7.61 5.20
CA ALA A 61 6.84 7.92 3.90
C ALA A 61 5.92 7.59 2.69
N HIS A 62 5.13 6.53 2.77
CA HIS A 62 4.40 5.93 1.66
C HIS A 62 2.96 5.48 2.05
N PRO A 63 2.11 6.40 2.53
CA PRO A 63 0.80 6.04 3.09
C PRO A 63 -0.16 5.45 2.03
N TRP A 64 -0.04 5.88 0.76
CA TRP A 64 -0.79 5.30 -0.36
C TRP A 64 -0.40 3.86 -0.67
N ARG A 65 0.88 3.51 -0.53
CA ARG A 65 1.36 2.13 -0.74
C ARG A 65 0.71 1.20 0.28
N ARG A 66 0.70 1.60 1.56
CA ARG A 66 0.04 0.85 2.63
C ARG A 66 -1.46 0.66 2.35
N LEU A 67 -2.14 1.72 1.93
CA LEU A 67 -3.57 1.67 1.59
C LEU A 67 -3.85 0.70 0.45
N PHE A 68 -3.08 0.75 -0.64
CA PHE A 68 -3.22 -0.17 -1.76
C PHE A 68 -2.90 -1.62 -1.37
N ASN A 69 -1.93 -1.84 -0.49
CA ASN A 69 -1.63 -3.15 0.08
C ASN A 69 -2.80 -3.68 0.91
N THR A 70 -3.48 -2.85 1.72
CA THR A 70 -4.71 -3.26 2.43
C THR A 70 -5.80 -3.69 1.45
N ILE A 71 -6.08 -2.85 0.44
CA ILE A 71 -7.18 -3.14 -0.50
C ILE A 71 -6.87 -4.41 -1.30
N THR A 72 -5.63 -4.58 -1.76
CA THR A 72 -5.19 -5.80 -2.46
C THR A 72 -5.29 -7.03 -1.58
N SER A 73 -4.94 -6.92 -0.29
CA SER A 73 -5.06 -8.03 0.65
C SER A 73 -6.53 -8.40 0.88
N VAL A 74 -7.41 -7.42 1.06
CA VAL A 74 -8.86 -7.67 1.18
C VAL A 74 -9.44 -8.29 -0.08
N ASP A 75 -9.04 -7.84 -1.27
CA ASP A 75 -9.46 -8.42 -2.55
C ASP A 75 -9.08 -9.91 -2.65
N ARG A 76 -7.84 -10.26 -2.28
CA ARG A 76 -7.37 -11.65 -2.23
C ARG A 76 -8.08 -12.49 -1.16
N LEU A 77 -8.38 -11.91 0.01
CA LEU A 77 -9.10 -12.59 1.10
C LEU A 77 -10.55 -12.93 0.73
N VAL A 78 -11.13 -12.21 -0.23
CA VAL A 78 -12.51 -12.43 -0.70
C VAL A 78 -12.57 -12.93 -2.15
N ASP A 79 -11.45 -13.48 -2.63
CA ASP A 79 -11.34 -14.06 -3.97
C ASP A 79 -12.30 -15.25 -4.15
N GLU A 80 -12.59 -15.64 -5.39
CA GLU A 80 -13.47 -16.77 -5.69
C GLU A 80 -12.70 -18.09 -5.52
N ASP A 81 -11.38 -18.06 -5.73
CA ASP A 81 -10.48 -19.18 -5.53
C ASP A 81 -10.08 -19.31 -4.06
N VAL A 82 -10.47 -20.44 -3.46
CA VAL A 82 -10.12 -20.82 -2.09
C VAL A 82 -8.59 -20.88 -1.90
N ALA A 83 -7.84 -21.28 -2.93
CA ALA A 83 -6.40 -21.37 -2.84
C ALA A 83 -5.75 -19.99 -2.71
N VAL A 84 -6.27 -18.97 -3.42
CA VAL A 84 -5.82 -17.56 -3.29
C VAL A 84 -6.09 -17.06 -1.88
N GLN A 85 -7.29 -17.31 -1.35
CA GLN A 85 -7.69 -16.89 -0.01
C GLN A 85 -6.77 -17.49 1.07
N LEU A 86 -6.54 -18.81 1.03
CA LEU A 86 -5.70 -19.47 2.02
C LEU A 86 -4.22 -19.02 1.95
N ARG A 87 -3.68 -18.85 0.73
CA ARG A 87 -2.33 -18.31 0.55
C ARG A 87 -2.19 -16.91 1.15
N GLU A 88 -3.18 -16.05 0.91
CA GLU A 88 -3.17 -14.69 1.45
C GLU A 88 -3.25 -14.67 2.98
N VAL A 89 -4.07 -15.54 3.59
CA VAL A 89 -4.17 -15.69 5.05
C VAL A 89 -2.83 -16.10 5.64
N ASP A 90 -2.18 -17.12 5.06
CA ASP A 90 -0.90 -17.60 5.54
C ASP A 90 0.19 -16.52 5.35
N ARG A 91 0.17 -15.80 4.22
CA ARG A 91 1.06 -14.67 3.94
C ARG A 91 0.90 -13.55 4.96
N LEU A 92 -0.33 -13.12 5.24
CA LEU A 92 -0.60 -12.06 6.23
C LEU A 92 -0.18 -12.49 7.63
N ASN A 93 -0.40 -13.74 8.01
CA ASN A 93 0.05 -14.25 9.31
C ASN A 93 1.57 -14.28 9.43
N ARG A 94 2.30 -14.73 8.40
CA ARG A 94 3.78 -14.65 8.37
C ARG A 94 4.28 -13.22 8.43
N LEU A 95 3.66 -12.32 7.67
CA LEU A 95 4.02 -10.89 7.63
C LEU A 95 3.81 -10.24 8.99
N HIS A 96 2.64 -10.43 9.62
CA HIS A 96 2.32 -9.87 10.93
C HIS A 96 3.15 -10.50 12.06
N ALA A 97 3.57 -11.76 11.95
CA ALA A 97 4.46 -12.40 12.93
C ALA A 97 5.81 -11.69 13.07
N ARG A 98 6.26 -10.97 12.04
CA ARG A 98 7.52 -10.22 12.03
C ARG A 98 7.37 -8.76 12.49
N ILE A 99 6.16 -8.32 12.83
CA ILE A 99 5.88 -6.93 13.24
C ILE A 99 5.61 -6.96 14.74
N THR A 100 6.69 -6.80 15.51
CA THR A 100 6.68 -6.82 16.97
C THR A 100 7.75 -5.86 17.48
N GLY A 101 7.44 -5.06 18.49
CA GLY A 101 8.40 -4.11 19.03
C GLY A 101 7.88 -3.46 20.31
N THR A 102 8.37 -2.26 20.61
CA THR A 102 8.01 -1.52 21.82
C THR A 102 7.92 -0.05 21.46
N ASP A 103 6.75 0.55 21.68
CA ASP A 103 6.52 1.94 21.31
C ASP A 103 7.31 2.94 22.17
N GLU A 104 7.26 4.22 21.81
CA GLU A 104 7.94 5.33 22.52
C GLU A 104 7.55 5.44 24.01
N GLN A 105 6.40 4.89 24.41
CA GLN A 105 5.93 4.87 25.79
C GLN A 105 6.37 3.59 26.54
N GLY A 106 7.14 2.71 25.91
CA GLY A 106 7.63 1.47 26.50
C GLY A 106 6.61 0.32 26.46
N ARG A 107 5.53 0.43 25.69
CA ARG A 107 4.50 -0.61 25.57
C ARG A 107 4.87 -1.57 24.45
N ALA A 108 4.99 -2.84 24.78
CA ALA A 108 5.21 -3.87 23.77
C ALA A 108 4.00 -3.96 22.82
N TYR A 109 4.27 -4.07 21.52
CA TYR A 109 3.23 -4.32 20.53
C TYR A 109 3.52 -5.55 19.66
N SER A 110 2.45 -6.14 19.14
CA SER A 110 2.52 -7.24 18.18
C SER A 110 1.39 -7.15 17.18
N ALA A 111 1.68 -7.26 15.88
CA ALA A 111 0.63 -7.35 14.86
C ALA A 111 -0.10 -8.70 14.86
N LEU A 112 0.33 -9.67 15.69
CA LEU A 112 -0.42 -10.89 16.01
C LEU A 112 -1.35 -10.73 17.22
N ASP A 113 -1.33 -9.57 17.89
CA ASP A 113 -2.22 -9.29 19.01
C ASP A 113 -3.69 -9.43 18.58
N GLY A 114 -4.46 -10.18 19.38
CA GLY A 114 -5.83 -10.52 19.03
C GLY A 114 -6.76 -9.33 19.07
N ASP A 115 -6.63 -8.48 20.08
CA ASP A 115 -7.50 -7.33 20.27
C ASP A 115 -7.22 -6.27 19.20
N ALA A 116 -5.95 -6.05 18.86
CA ALA A 116 -5.55 -5.18 17.75
C ALA A 116 -6.09 -5.67 16.40
N ARG A 117 -6.03 -6.97 16.12
CA ARG A 117 -6.59 -7.53 14.87
C ARG A 117 -8.11 -7.49 14.84
N ALA A 118 -8.77 -7.76 15.96
CA ALA A 118 -10.22 -7.60 16.08
C ALA A 118 -10.62 -6.14 15.83
N TRP A 119 -9.83 -5.17 16.32
CA TRP A 119 -10.05 -3.76 16.05
C TRP A 119 -9.93 -3.41 14.56
N VAL A 120 -8.92 -3.92 13.85
CA VAL A 120 -8.78 -3.72 12.40
C VAL A 120 -9.99 -4.25 11.63
N ILE A 121 -10.52 -5.42 12.01
CA ILE A 121 -11.74 -5.96 11.39
C ILE A 121 -12.97 -5.11 11.74
N ALA A 122 -13.06 -4.63 12.98
CA ALA A 122 -14.13 -3.75 13.45
C ALA A 122 -14.19 -2.43 12.67
N THR A 123 -13.04 -1.77 12.45
CA THR A 123 -12.96 -0.50 11.72
C THR A 123 -13.32 -0.67 10.24
N LEU A 124 -12.94 -1.78 9.61
CA LEU A 124 -13.32 -2.09 8.23
C LEU A 124 -14.83 -2.31 8.10
N TYR A 125 -15.45 -3.04 9.03
CA TYR A 125 -16.91 -3.23 9.06
C TYR A 125 -17.64 -1.90 9.25
N ASP A 126 -17.31 -1.15 10.32
CA ASP A 126 -17.95 0.14 10.63
C ASP A 126 -17.80 1.13 9.47
N SER A 127 -16.60 1.23 8.89
CA SER A 127 -16.34 2.12 7.76
C SER A 127 -17.11 1.71 6.52
N THR A 128 -17.26 0.41 6.26
CA THR A 128 -18.04 -0.08 5.11
C THR A 128 -19.52 0.27 5.26
N VAL A 129 -20.11 0.06 6.44
CA VAL A 129 -21.50 0.42 6.74
C VAL A 129 -21.70 1.93 6.62
N GLU A 130 -20.80 2.72 7.18
CA GLU A 130 -20.89 4.18 7.17
C GLU A 130 -20.76 4.76 5.75
N VAL A 131 -19.86 4.23 4.92
CA VAL A 131 -19.75 4.64 3.52
C VAL A 131 -21.00 4.28 2.72
N CYS A 132 -21.60 3.11 2.95
CA CYS A 132 -22.88 2.75 2.31
C CYS A 132 -23.98 3.76 2.67
N ARG A 133 -24.05 4.17 3.94
CA ARG A 133 -24.98 5.22 4.41
C ARG A 133 -24.71 6.57 3.75
N LEU A 134 -23.47 7.04 3.76
CA LEU A 134 -23.09 8.36 3.27
C LEU A 134 -23.12 8.49 1.73
N THR A 135 -22.93 7.38 1.01
CA THR A 135 -23.02 7.34 -0.46
C THR A 135 -24.45 7.15 -0.98
N GLY A 136 -25.44 7.04 -0.08
CA GLY A 136 -26.86 6.97 -0.44
C GLY A 136 -27.39 5.57 -0.75
N THR A 137 -26.66 4.50 -0.39
CA THR A 137 -27.16 3.12 -0.47
C THR A 137 -27.07 2.42 0.90
N PRO A 138 -27.83 2.88 1.90
CA PRO A 138 -27.80 2.27 3.22
C PRO A 138 -28.15 0.78 3.15
N LEU A 139 -27.45 -0.04 3.93
CA LEU A 139 -27.72 -1.46 4.04
C LEU A 139 -29.00 -1.70 4.86
N THR A 140 -29.77 -2.73 4.49
CA THR A 140 -30.87 -3.19 5.34
C THR A 140 -30.33 -3.87 6.60
N VAL A 141 -31.13 -3.95 7.67
CA VAL A 141 -30.74 -4.68 8.91
C VAL A 141 -30.27 -6.11 8.64
N ARG A 142 -30.90 -6.79 7.67
CA ARG A 142 -30.48 -8.15 7.25
C ARG A 142 -29.14 -8.15 6.52
N GLU A 143 -28.88 -7.14 5.69
CA GLU A 143 -27.60 -6.99 4.99
C GLU A 143 -26.48 -6.62 5.95
N GLU A 144 -26.71 -5.71 6.89
CA GLU A 144 -25.75 -5.38 7.95
C GLU A 144 -25.40 -6.60 8.80
N GLY A 145 -26.40 -7.41 9.17
CA GLY A 145 -26.18 -8.66 9.92
C GLY A 145 -25.38 -9.69 9.13
N ARG A 146 -25.66 -9.85 7.83
CA ARG A 146 -24.87 -10.74 6.95
C ARG A 146 -23.44 -10.24 6.78
N LEU A 147 -23.27 -8.94 6.54
CA LEU A 147 -21.95 -8.32 6.40
C LEU A 147 -21.13 -8.50 7.69
N TYR A 148 -21.75 -8.34 8.85
CA TYR A 148 -21.09 -8.53 10.14
C TYR A 148 -20.58 -9.96 10.33
N GLU A 149 -21.40 -10.96 9.97
CA GLU A 149 -20.98 -12.37 10.01
C GLU A 149 -19.85 -12.68 9.02
N GLU A 150 -19.82 -12.03 7.85
CA GLU A 150 -18.70 -12.14 6.90
C GLU A 150 -17.41 -11.54 7.48
N PHE A 151 -17.46 -10.38 8.15
CA PHE A 151 -16.28 -9.82 8.83
C PHE A 151 -15.83 -10.65 10.03
N LYS A 152 -16.75 -11.23 10.82
CA LYS A 152 -16.40 -12.19 11.87
C LYS A 152 -15.73 -13.44 11.29
N ALA A 153 -16.24 -13.97 10.19
CA ALA A 153 -15.59 -15.07 9.49
C ALA A 153 -14.17 -14.69 9.04
N LEU A 154 -13.95 -13.44 8.60
CA LEU A 154 -12.64 -12.95 8.20
C LEU A 154 -11.67 -12.92 9.39
N LEU A 155 -12.13 -12.46 10.55
CA LEU A 155 -11.36 -12.51 11.80
C LEU A 155 -11.03 -13.95 12.19
N THR A 156 -12.01 -14.86 12.13
CA THR A 156 -11.80 -16.29 12.42
C THR A 156 -10.77 -16.91 11.50
N VAL A 157 -10.77 -16.57 10.22
CA VAL A 157 -9.80 -17.10 9.26
C VAL A 157 -8.38 -16.57 9.55
N LEU A 158 -8.24 -15.31 9.99
CA LEU A 158 -6.94 -14.70 10.29
C LEU A 158 -6.39 -15.07 11.68
N GLN A 159 -7.26 -15.18 12.69
CA GLN A 159 -6.92 -15.31 14.12
C GLN A 159 -7.21 -16.71 14.68
N GLY A 160 -8.03 -17.52 13.99
CA GLY A 160 -8.56 -18.78 14.50
C GLY A 160 -9.76 -18.65 15.45
N ARG A 161 -10.23 -17.42 15.73
CA ARG A 161 -11.36 -17.14 16.63
C ARG A 161 -11.99 -15.78 16.31
N ASP A 162 -13.29 -15.62 16.58
CA ASP A 162 -14.03 -14.36 16.41
C ASP A 162 -14.69 -13.83 17.70
N ASP A 163 -14.54 -14.51 18.82
CA ASP A 163 -15.12 -14.12 20.12
C ASP A 163 -14.49 -12.86 20.73
N LEU A 164 -13.48 -12.29 20.06
CA LEU A 164 -12.93 -10.96 20.31
C LEU A 164 -13.83 -9.85 19.76
N LEU A 165 -14.74 -10.16 18.83
CA LEU A 165 -15.79 -9.26 18.37
C LEU A 165 -17.13 -9.60 19.05
N PRO A 166 -17.96 -8.60 19.35
CA PRO A 166 -19.28 -8.85 19.92
C PRO A 166 -20.15 -9.78 19.05
N PRO A 167 -21.06 -10.58 19.63
CA PRO A 167 -21.83 -11.56 18.87
C PRO A 167 -22.84 -10.93 17.92
N THR A 168 -23.28 -9.69 18.16
CA THR A 168 -24.33 -9.03 17.38
C THR A 168 -23.93 -7.63 16.89
N PRO A 169 -24.47 -7.13 15.76
CA PRO A 169 -24.26 -5.76 15.32
C PRO A 169 -24.73 -4.70 16.33
N ALA A 170 -25.70 -5.04 17.19
CA ALA A 170 -26.17 -4.13 18.23
C ALA A 170 -25.13 -3.96 19.34
N GLU A 171 -24.54 -5.05 19.80
CA GLU A 171 -23.46 -5.03 20.79
C GLU A 171 -22.17 -4.47 20.20
N PHE A 172 -21.91 -4.73 18.92
CA PHE A 172 -20.81 -4.13 18.16
C PHE A 172 -20.80 -2.59 18.28
N ARG A 173 -21.96 -1.93 18.11
CA ARG A 173 -22.04 -0.47 18.21
C ARG A 173 -21.63 0.06 19.57
N ALA A 174 -21.98 -0.65 20.65
CA ALA A 174 -21.58 -0.27 22.00
C ALA A 174 -20.08 -0.47 22.23
N TYR A 175 -19.55 -1.62 21.80
CA TYR A 175 -18.11 -1.89 21.82
C TYR A 175 -17.30 -0.84 21.05
N PHE A 176 -17.71 -0.53 19.82
CA PHE A 176 -17.03 0.43 18.96
C PHE A 176 -17.06 1.84 19.56
N ALA A 177 -18.21 2.27 20.10
CA ALA A 177 -18.32 3.55 20.78
C ALA A 177 -17.41 3.66 22.01
N ALA A 178 -17.30 2.59 22.81
CA ALA A 178 -16.40 2.55 23.97
C ALA A 178 -14.92 2.60 23.54
N MET A 179 -14.52 1.80 22.56
CA MET A 179 -13.16 1.83 22.00
C MET A 179 -12.77 3.24 21.53
N VAL A 180 -13.65 3.87 20.74
CA VAL A 180 -13.46 5.25 20.26
C VAL A 180 -13.36 6.26 21.41
N ALA A 181 -14.22 6.12 22.43
CA ALA A 181 -14.28 7.07 23.53
C ALA A 181 -13.09 6.93 24.50
N GLU A 182 -12.56 5.72 24.68
CA GLU A 182 -11.67 5.40 25.80
C GLU A 182 -10.25 5.00 25.35
N GLN A 183 -10.09 4.25 24.27
CA GLN A 183 -8.81 3.61 23.92
C GLN A 183 -8.03 4.28 22.79
N LEU A 184 -8.70 5.03 21.90
CA LEU A 184 -8.01 5.61 20.74
C LEU A 184 -7.16 6.84 21.09
N GLU A 185 -5.94 6.87 20.56
CA GLU A 185 -4.93 7.91 20.73
C GLU A 185 -4.77 8.73 19.45
N ASP A 186 -4.47 10.03 19.61
CA ASP A 186 -4.00 10.87 18.51
C ASP A 186 -2.47 10.85 18.49
N ASN A 187 -1.92 9.97 17.66
CA ASN A 187 -0.48 9.75 17.52
C ASN A 187 0.03 10.22 16.13
N ALA A 188 1.35 10.19 15.95
CA ALA A 188 1.96 10.64 14.69
C ALA A 188 1.46 9.88 13.45
N ALA A 189 1.06 8.60 13.59
CA ALA A 189 0.50 7.83 12.47
C ALA A 189 -0.87 8.37 12.05
N VAL A 190 -1.74 8.71 13.01
CA VAL A 190 -3.03 9.38 12.73
C VAL A 190 -2.81 10.72 12.05
N GLN A 191 -1.86 11.51 12.53
CA GLN A 191 -1.53 12.83 11.97
C GLN A 191 -1.02 12.72 10.52
N ALA A 192 -0.16 11.74 10.23
CA ALA A 192 0.32 11.47 8.87
C ALA A 192 -0.84 11.13 7.93
N ILE A 193 -1.82 10.34 8.38
CA ILE A 193 -3.01 10.02 7.56
C ILE A 193 -3.86 11.26 7.30
N LEU A 194 -4.14 12.03 8.33
CA LEU A 194 -5.06 13.16 8.22
C LEU A 194 -4.46 14.33 7.42
N HIS A 195 -3.16 14.57 7.56
CA HIS A 195 -2.50 15.74 6.98
C HIS A 195 -1.62 15.42 5.77
N GLU A 196 -0.98 14.25 5.71
CA GLU A 196 0.04 13.94 4.71
C GLU A 196 -0.45 12.99 3.61
N LEU A 197 -1.40 12.08 3.90
CA LEU A 197 -1.95 11.15 2.90
C LEU A 197 -2.39 11.91 1.64
N PHE A 198 -3.28 12.89 1.76
CA PHE A 198 -3.75 13.62 0.58
C PHE A 198 -2.76 14.67 0.06
N ALA A 199 -1.75 15.03 0.85
CA ALA A 199 -0.63 15.81 0.36
C ALA A 199 0.28 14.98 -0.55
N THR A 200 0.28 13.66 -0.45
CA THR A 200 1.19 12.77 -1.21
C THR A 200 0.48 11.94 -2.29
N VAL A 201 -0.76 12.29 -2.68
CA VAL A 201 -1.51 11.54 -3.69
C VAL A 201 -0.70 11.36 -4.98
N PRO A 202 -0.49 10.11 -5.44
CA PRO A 202 0.23 9.85 -6.68
C PRO A 202 -0.47 10.49 -7.88
N ALA A 203 0.31 10.95 -8.85
CA ALA A 203 -0.26 11.52 -10.07
C ALA A 203 -0.95 10.43 -10.89
N PRO A 204 -2.21 10.62 -11.31
CA PRO A 204 -2.85 9.69 -12.23
C PRO A 204 -2.08 9.67 -13.56
N PRO A 205 -2.03 8.53 -14.30
CA PRO A 205 -1.24 8.33 -15.51
C PRO A 205 -1.33 9.47 -16.53
N LEU A 206 -2.54 10.01 -16.73
CA LEU A 206 -2.82 11.10 -17.66
C LEU A 206 -2.16 12.44 -17.27
N LEU A 207 -1.87 12.62 -15.98
CA LEU A 207 -1.26 13.82 -15.41
C LEU A 207 0.20 13.62 -15.01
N LYS A 208 0.75 12.38 -15.08
CA LYS A 208 2.18 12.11 -14.85
C LYS A 208 3.09 13.02 -15.70
N ALA A 209 2.71 13.26 -16.97
CA ALA A 209 3.44 14.14 -17.88
C ALA A 209 3.24 15.65 -17.60
N ARG A 210 2.41 16.03 -16.63
CA ARG A 210 2.07 17.42 -16.27
C ARG A 210 2.18 17.66 -14.75
N PRO A 211 3.38 17.51 -14.16
CA PRO A 211 3.56 17.52 -12.71
C PRO A 211 3.12 18.84 -12.05
N ALA A 212 3.31 19.98 -12.71
CA ALA A 212 2.85 21.28 -12.18
C ALA A 212 1.31 21.38 -12.12
N LEU A 213 0.61 20.87 -13.14
CA LEU A 213 -0.85 20.84 -13.16
C LEU A 213 -1.38 19.89 -12.06
N TRP A 214 -0.72 18.74 -11.88
CA TRP A 214 -1.06 17.81 -10.81
C TRP A 214 -0.81 18.42 -9.43
N ALA A 215 0.31 19.10 -9.22
CA ALA A 215 0.61 19.75 -7.95
C ALA A 215 -0.46 20.78 -7.57
N VAL A 216 -0.93 21.58 -8.53
CA VAL A 216 -2.03 22.53 -8.31
C VAL A 216 -3.34 21.81 -8.00
N ALA A 217 -3.69 20.78 -8.77
CA ALA A 217 -4.91 19.99 -8.53
C ALA A 217 -4.89 19.33 -7.15
N ARG A 218 -3.76 18.71 -6.77
CA ARG A 218 -3.54 18.07 -5.47
C ARG A 218 -3.59 19.08 -4.32
N ALA A 219 -2.98 20.26 -4.47
CA ALA A 219 -3.05 21.32 -3.46
C ALA A 219 -4.48 21.82 -3.22
N MET A 220 -5.36 21.73 -4.22
CA MET A 220 -6.78 22.09 -4.08
C MET A 220 -7.63 20.95 -3.50
N ILE A 221 -7.42 19.71 -3.99
CA ILE A 221 -8.21 18.54 -3.60
C ILE A 221 -7.80 18.01 -2.22
N GLY A 222 -6.51 18.08 -1.90
CA GLY A 222 -5.93 17.47 -0.72
C GLY A 222 -6.57 17.94 0.58
N PRO A 223 -6.61 19.26 0.87
CA PRO A 223 -7.24 19.79 2.07
C PRO A 223 -8.74 19.45 2.17
N VAL A 224 -9.45 19.40 1.03
CA VAL A 224 -10.86 18.99 0.99
C VAL A 224 -11.00 17.51 1.34
N ALA A 225 -10.18 16.65 0.75
CA ALA A 225 -10.20 15.21 1.04
C ALA A 225 -9.80 14.89 2.48
N SER A 226 -8.81 15.60 3.03
CA SER A 226 -8.45 15.55 4.45
C SER A 226 -9.61 16.00 5.34
N ALA A 227 -10.26 17.13 5.04
CA ALA A 227 -11.40 17.61 5.82
C ALA A 227 -12.61 16.66 5.75
N VAL A 228 -12.86 16.06 4.58
CA VAL A 228 -13.91 15.05 4.37
C VAL A 228 -13.62 13.77 5.15
N THR A 229 -12.36 13.33 5.17
CA THR A 229 -11.91 12.16 5.95
C THR A 229 -12.01 12.43 7.44
N LEU A 230 -11.54 13.59 7.90
CA LEU A 230 -11.68 14.00 9.30
C LEU A 230 -13.16 14.03 9.70
N ALA A 231 -14.02 14.66 8.90
CA ALA A 231 -15.46 14.75 9.17
C ALA A 231 -16.19 13.39 9.13
N SER A 232 -15.63 12.37 8.46
CA SER A 232 -16.19 11.02 8.47
C SER A 232 -15.79 10.20 9.69
N LEU A 233 -14.80 10.65 10.48
CA LEU A 233 -14.44 10.04 11.76
C LEU A 233 -15.51 10.29 12.83
N PRO A 234 -15.66 9.36 13.80
CA PRO A 234 -16.62 9.49 14.90
C PRO A 234 -16.50 10.84 15.62
N GLU A 235 -17.64 11.46 15.93
CA GLU A 235 -17.69 12.75 16.61
C GLU A 235 -16.97 12.74 17.95
N THR A 236 -17.12 11.64 18.72
CA THR A 236 -16.44 11.46 20.01
C THR A 236 -14.92 11.46 19.87
N PHE A 237 -14.38 10.82 18.81
CA PHE A 237 -12.94 10.84 18.53
C PHE A 237 -12.46 12.27 18.26
N ARG A 238 -13.19 12.97 17.39
CA ARG A 238 -12.88 14.36 17.03
C ARG A 238 -12.93 15.30 18.23
N ALA A 239 -13.97 15.20 19.04
CA ALA A 239 -14.16 16.04 20.22
C ALA A 239 -13.07 15.79 21.28
N ARG A 240 -12.72 14.53 21.51
CA ARG A 240 -11.69 14.15 22.50
C ARG A 240 -10.31 14.69 22.13
N HIS A 241 -9.95 14.63 20.86
CA HIS A 241 -8.62 15.05 20.37
C HIS A 241 -8.58 16.48 19.82
N GLY A 242 -9.63 17.27 20.10
CA GLY A 242 -9.65 18.71 19.76
C GLY A 242 -9.78 19.01 18.27
N TYR A 243 -10.16 18.04 17.45
CA TYR A 243 -10.42 18.25 16.03
C TYR A 243 -11.76 18.97 15.84
N THR A 244 -11.73 20.29 15.75
CA THR A 244 -12.89 21.07 15.32
C THR A 244 -13.02 21.01 13.81
N ALA A 245 -14.01 20.28 13.32
CA ALA A 245 -14.35 20.29 11.90
C ALA A 245 -14.76 21.73 11.51
N PRO A 246 -14.21 22.30 10.42
CA PRO A 246 -14.56 23.66 10.02
C PRO A 246 -16.06 23.77 9.72
N PRO A 247 -16.69 24.94 9.91
CA PRO A 247 -18.10 25.12 9.59
C PRO A 247 -18.43 24.64 8.17
N GLY A 248 -19.38 23.71 8.05
CA GLY A 248 -19.78 23.12 6.77
C GLY A 248 -19.00 21.86 6.36
N ALA A 249 -18.00 21.40 7.12
CA ALA A 249 -17.27 20.15 6.85
C ALA A 249 -18.20 18.93 6.76
N ASP A 250 -19.20 18.82 7.64
CA ASP A 250 -20.17 17.72 7.59
C ASP A 250 -21.05 17.77 6.33
N ALA A 251 -21.38 18.96 5.85
CA ALA A 251 -22.13 19.14 4.60
C ALA A 251 -21.25 18.83 3.39
N LEU A 252 -19.98 19.24 3.42
CA LEU A 252 -18.96 18.94 2.42
C LEU A 252 -18.68 17.43 2.35
N MET A 253 -18.55 16.77 3.49
CA MET A 253 -18.40 15.32 3.61
C MET A 253 -19.61 14.60 3.02
N ARG A 254 -20.84 14.93 3.45
CA ARG A 254 -22.06 14.32 2.90
C ARG A 254 -22.17 14.53 1.39
N GLY A 255 -21.87 15.74 0.90
CA GLY A 255 -21.87 16.05 -0.52
C GLY A 255 -20.79 15.28 -1.30
N GLY A 256 -19.58 15.16 -0.76
CA GLY A 256 -18.47 14.42 -1.37
C GLY A 256 -18.75 12.92 -1.45
N TYR A 257 -19.17 12.29 -0.35
CA TYR A 257 -19.54 10.87 -0.33
C TYR A 257 -20.73 10.59 -1.24
N PHE A 258 -21.77 11.42 -1.22
CA PHE A 258 -22.90 11.29 -2.14
C PHE A 258 -22.46 11.42 -3.60
N GLY A 259 -21.58 12.37 -3.91
CA GLY A 259 -20.99 12.54 -5.24
C GLY A 259 -20.25 11.29 -5.72
N VAL A 260 -19.44 10.66 -4.86
CA VAL A 260 -18.79 9.38 -5.18
C VAL A 260 -19.82 8.26 -5.37
N GLY A 261 -20.91 8.24 -4.60
CA GLY A 261 -22.03 7.32 -4.80
C GLY A 261 -22.67 7.46 -6.17
N VAL A 262 -22.99 8.69 -6.59
CA VAL A 262 -23.54 9.01 -7.91
C VAL A 262 -22.55 8.61 -9.02
N ILE A 263 -21.27 8.94 -8.88
CA ILE A 263 -20.23 8.56 -9.84
C ILE A 263 -20.14 7.03 -9.98
N THR A 264 -20.16 6.30 -8.87
CA THR A 264 -20.11 4.83 -8.85
C THR A 264 -21.35 4.23 -9.53
N MET A 265 -22.52 4.84 -9.35
CA MET A 265 -23.77 4.40 -9.99
C MET A 265 -23.79 4.67 -11.51
N LEU A 266 -23.16 5.76 -11.96
CA LEU A 266 -23.13 6.17 -13.37
C LEU A 266 -21.98 5.53 -14.16
N LEU A 267 -20.91 5.12 -13.49
CA LEU A 267 -19.78 4.43 -14.12
C LEU A 267 -20.17 3.01 -14.53
N PRO A 268 -19.72 2.53 -15.71
CA PRO A 268 -19.84 1.12 -16.07
C PRO A 268 -19.24 0.22 -14.98
N PRO A 269 -19.81 -0.98 -14.70
CA PRO A 269 -19.30 -1.93 -13.71
C PRO A 269 -17.85 -2.39 -13.91
N SER A 270 -17.28 -2.14 -15.10
CA SER A 270 -15.88 -2.39 -15.42
C SER A 270 -14.93 -1.27 -14.98
N LEU A 271 -15.42 -0.05 -14.73
CA LEU A 271 -14.64 1.12 -14.31
C LEU A 271 -14.89 1.50 -12.85
N SER A 272 -16.00 1.04 -12.27
CA SER A 272 -16.34 1.24 -10.87
C SER A 272 -15.65 0.24 -9.95
N ARG A 273 -14.72 -0.59 -10.45
CA ARG A 273 -14.00 -1.57 -9.62
C ARG A 273 -12.84 -0.93 -8.88
N SER A 274 -12.67 -1.26 -7.60
CA SER A 274 -11.57 -0.80 -6.76
C SER A 274 -10.21 -1.15 -7.37
N THR A 275 -10.08 -2.33 -7.97
CA THR A 275 -8.89 -2.76 -8.72
C THR A 275 -8.52 -1.80 -9.85
N VAL A 276 -9.49 -1.29 -10.61
CA VAL A 276 -9.25 -0.34 -11.71
C VAL A 276 -8.81 1.03 -11.20
N VAL A 277 -9.30 1.46 -10.03
CA VAL A 277 -8.87 2.73 -9.43
C VAL A 277 -7.50 2.62 -8.77
N ILE A 278 -7.16 1.46 -8.21
CA ILE A 278 -5.80 1.14 -7.81
C ILE A 278 -4.90 1.13 -9.03
N ASP A 279 -5.29 0.50 -10.15
CA ASP A 279 -4.49 0.52 -11.38
C ASP A 279 -4.28 1.94 -11.94
N ILE A 280 -5.18 2.89 -11.63
CA ILE A 280 -5.08 4.29 -12.05
C ILE A 280 -4.27 5.14 -11.06
N LEU A 281 -4.33 4.86 -9.76
CA LEU A 281 -3.69 5.68 -8.72
C LEU A 281 -2.39 5.08 -8.19
N ASP A 282 -2.14 3.80 -8.43
CA ASP A 282 -0.86 3.15 -8.17
C ASP A 282 0.07 3.40 -9.36
N PRO A 283 1.15 4.17 -9.18
CA PRO A 283 2.10 4.45 -10.25
C PRO A 283 2.79 3.20 -10.80
N SER A 284 2.66 2.03 -10.15
CA SER A 284 3.32 0.76 -10.48
C SER A 284 2.43 -0.32 -11.12
N ARG A 285 1.12 -0.08 -11.33
CA ARG A 285 0.22 -0.98 -12.08
C ARG A 285 -0.19 -0.37 -13.43
N GLU A 286 -0.26 -1.21 -14.46
CA GLU A 286 -0.72 -0.80 -15.80
C GLU A 286 -2.26 -0.87 -15.84
N SER A 287 -2.95 0.19 -16.26
CA SER A 287 -4.41 0.17 -16.35
C SER A 287 -4.90 -0.85 -17.36
N THR A 288 -5.78 -1.76 -16.95
CA THR A 288 -6.43 -2.77 -17.82
C THR A 288 -7.23 -2.19 -19.00
N LEU A 289 -7.51 -0.88 -19.01
CA LEU A 289 -7.94 -0.15 -20.20
C LEU A 289 -6.75 0.47 -20.92
N GLY A 290 -6.47 -0.01 -22.13
CA GLY A 290 -5.43 0.55 -22.98
C GLY A 290 -5.58 2.08 -23.16
N PRO A 291 -4.45 2.83 -23.21
CA PRO A 291 -4.43 4.30 -23.21
C PRO A 291 -5.34 4.95 -24.27
N ILE A 292 -5.59 4.26 -25.37
CA ILE A 292 -6.40 4.72 -26.50
C ILE A 292 -7.90 4.84 -26.14
N LYS A 293 -8.44 3.92 -25.34
CA LYS A 293 -9.88 3.91 -24.97
C LYS A 293 -10.20 5.01 -23.96
N MET A 294 -9.25 5.25 -23.05
CA MET A 294 -9.28 6.33 -22.06
C MET A 294 -9.12 7.71 -22.73
N MET A 295 -8.21 7.80 -23.73
CA MET A 295 -8.03 9.01 -24.54
C MET A 295 -9.30 9.34 -25.34
N GLY A 296 -10.00 8.36 -25.90
CA GLY A 296 -11.25 8.58 -26.65
C GLY A 296 -12.39 9.14 -25.79
N LEU A 297 -12.61 8.57 -24.61
CA LEU A 297 -13.65 9.02 -23.66
C LEU A 297 -13.35 10.39 -23.05
N LEU A 298 -12.08 10.69 -22.78
CA LEU A 298 -11.67 11.99 -22.24
C LEU A 298 -11.54 13.08 -23.30
N MET A 299 -11.16 12.75 -24.54
CA MET A 299 -11.11 13.72 -25.64
C MET A 299 -12.50 14.22 -26.03
N GLU A 300 -13.54 13.40 -25.88
CA GLU A 300 -14.94 13.80 -26.12
C GLU A 300 -15.42 14.88 -25.12
N GLN A 301 -14.81 14.93 -23.93
CA GLN A 301 -15.11 15.92 -22.87
C GLN A 301 -14.08 17.07 -22.79
N ALA A 302 -12.82 16.84 -23.19
CA ALA A 302 -11.70 17.78 -23.06
C ALA A 302 -11.51 18.71 -24.27
N ALA A 303 -12.31 18.59 -25.32
CA ALA A 303 -12.30 19.50 -26.48
C ALA A 303 -12.71 20.96 -26.15
N LYS A 304 -12.98 21.29 -24.89
CA LYS A 304 -13.37 22.65 -24.44
C LYS A 304 -12.30 23.44 -23.68
N ALA A 305 -11.08 22.93 -23.47
CA ALA A 305 -10.06 23.72 -22.78
C ALA A 305 -8.63 23.39 -23.24
N GLN A 306 -8.16 24.11 -24.26
CA GLN A 306 -6.75 24.16 -24.65
C GLN A 306 -6.31 25.61 -24.82
N ARG A 307 -5.25 26.02 -24.11
CA ARG A 307 -3.94 26.39 -24.67
C ARG A 307 -3.03 27.07 -23.62
N LEU A 308 -1.72 27.01 -23.92
CA LEU A 308 -0.57 27.78 -23.37
C LEU A 308 0.09 27.14 -22.12
N LEU A 309 1.41 27.00 -21.93
CA LEU A 309 2.67 27.33 -22.63
C LEU A 309 3.83 26.54 -21.93
N ARG A 310 4.95 26.30 -22.63
CA ARG A 310 6.29 25.89 -22.12
C ARG A 310 7.22 27.14 -22.15
N PRO A 311 8.50 27.19 -21.62
CA PRO A 311 9.46 26.11 -21.27
C PRO A 311 10.41 26.29 -20.02
N ARG A 312 11.05 25.15 -19.63
CA ARG A 312 12.40 24.78 -19.10
C ARG A 312 13.38 25.68 -18.29
N HIS A 313 14.06 25.06 -17.30
CA HIS A 313 15.51 25.18 -16.98
C HIS A 313 16.09 23.90 -16.28
N ARG A 314 17.41 23.62 -16.40
CA ARG A 314 18.15 22.43 -15.88
C ARG A 314 19.48 22.85 -15.19
N ALA A 315 19.95 22.07 -14.21
CA ALA A 315 21.26 22.19 -13.52
C ALA A 315 21.87 20.77 -13.21
N PRO A 316 23.18 20.63 -12.90
CA PRO A 316 23.97 19.40 -13.17
C PRO A 316 24.25 18.42 -11.99
N ALA A 317 24.26 17.12 -12.33
CA ALA A 317 25.16 15.98 -12.04
C ALA A 317 25.88 15.71 -10.68
N SER A 318 25.43 16.19 -9.51
CA SER A 318 25.88 15.62 -8.20
C SER A 318 24.78 14.86 -7.46
N ARG A 319 23.74 14.41 -8.18
CA ARG A 319 22.42 14.07 -7.61
C ARG A 319 22.08 12.58 -7.55
N ASP A 320 22.90 11.66 -8.08
CA ASP A 320 22.44 10.27 -8.28
C ASP A 320 22.50 9.37 -7.03
N ALA A 321 23.54 9.46 -6.18
CA ALA A 321 23.61 8.67 -4.95
C ALA A 321 22.61 9.14 -3.88
N ASP A 322 22.47 10.46 -3.72
CA ASP A 322 21.47 11.09 -2.85
C ASP A 322 20.04 10.73 -3.28
N ARG A 323 19.80 10.63 -4.59
CA ARG A 323 18.51 10.24 -5.15
C ARG A 323 18.22 8.76 -4.95
N LEU A 324 19.20 7.88 -5.15
CA LEU A 324 19.04 6.45 -4.86
C LEU A 324 18.76 6.22 -3.36
N PHE A 325 19.48 6.92 -2.49
CA PHE A 325 19.27 6.86 -1.05
C PHE A 325 17.81 7.21 -0.70
N HIS A 326 17.32 8.36 -1.16
CA HIS A 326 15.97 8.83 -0.81
C HIS A 326 14.83 8.12 -1.58
N GLU A 327 15.01 7.76 -2.85
CA GLU A 327 13.93 7.19 -3.67
C GLU A 327 13.84 5.66 -3.55
N VAL A 328 14.92 4.98 -3.17
CA VAL A 328 15.01 3.52 -3.23
C VAL A 328 15.41 2.87 -1.91
N LEU A 329 16.29 3.47 -1.11
CA LEU A 329 16.84 2.81 0.08
C LEU A 329 16.14 3.24 1.39
N ASP A 330 15.95 4.53 1.60
CA ASP A 330 15.22 5.10 2.73
C ASP A 330 13.71 4.90 2.53
N GLN A 331 13.21 3.77 3.01
CA GLN A 331 11.82 3.38 2.83
C GLN A 331 10.92 3.94 3.93
N THR A 332 11.46 4.20 5.11
CA THR A 332 10.80 4.79 6.29
C THR A 332 10.69 6.31 6.19
N GLY A 333 11.56 6.95 5.41
CA GLY A 333 11.58 8.40 5.14
C GLY A 333 12.19 9.21 6.28
N ASP A 334 12.93 8.59 7.19
CA ASP A 334 13.53 9.24 8.36
C ASP A 334 14.93 9.83 8.06
N GLY A 335 15.42 9.69 6.83
CA GLY A 335 16.71 10.17 6.37
C GLY A 335 17.89 9.30 6.82
N ARG A 336 17.62 8.10 7.36
CA ARG A 336 18.59 7.11 7.81
C ARG A 336 18.28 5.79 7.11
N LEU A 337 19.29 4.92 7.01
CA LEU A 337 19.08 3.56 6.52
C LEU A 337 19.25 2.61 7.69
N THR A 338 18.23 1.80 7.94
CA THR A 338 18.18 0.80 9.00
C THR A 338 17.68 -0.55 8.48
N TRP A 339 17.79 -1.60 9.28
CA TRP A 339 17.20 -2.90 8.93
C TRP A 339 15.70 -2.84 8.57
N PRO A 340 14.85 -2.09 9.30
CA PRO A 340 13.46 -1.84 8.91
C PRO A 340 13.26 -1.41 7.45
N ASP A 341 14.14 -0.59 6.88
CA ASP A 341 14.05 -0.14 5.48
C ASP A 341 14.25 -1.30 4.49
N LEU A 342 15.31 -2.08 4.68
CA LEU A 342 15.62 -3.24 3.84
C LEU A 342 14.58 -4.35 4.00
N ALA A 343 14.11 -4.58 5.22
CA ALA A 343 13.03 -5.52 5.51
C ALA A 343 11.71 -5.07 4.84
N ALA A 344 11.44 -3.76 4.76
CA ALA A 344 10.29 -3.24 4.05
C ALA A 344 10.41 -3.44 2.53
N MET A 345 11.60 -3.26 1.93
CA MET A 345 11.83 -3.58 0.52
C MET A 345 11.57 -5.06 0.22
N ALA A 346 12.14 -5.97 1.01
CA ALA A 346 11.94 -7.41 0.85
C ALA A 346 10.45 -7.80 0.99
N ARG A 347 9.73 -7.18 1.93
CA ARG A 347 8.29 -7.38 2.14
C ARG A 347 7.45 -6.93 0.96
N GLU A 348 7.79 -5.79 0.38
CA GLU A 348 7.08 -5.24 -0.79
C GLU A 348 7.27 -6.15 -2.00
N ILE A 349 8.50 -6.57 -2.26
CA ILE A 349 8.82 -7.51 -3.35
C ILE A 349 8.09 -8.84 -3.15
N ALA A 350 8.13 -9.42 -1.94
CA ALA A 350 7.44 -10.67 -1.64
C ALA A 350 5.92 -10.58 -1.83
N THR A 351 5.32 -9.46 -1.40
CA THR A 351 3.87 -9.21 -1.53
C THR A 351 3.43 -9.11 -2.98
N ARG A 352 4.23 -8.43 -3.81
CA ARG A 352 3.88 -8.17 -5.20
C ARG A 352 4.13 -9.38 -6.11
N LEU A 353 5.18 -10.15 -5.87
CA LEU A 353 5.48 -11.37 -6.63
C LEU A 353 4.62 -12.57 -6.21
N ASP A 354 3.87 -12.43 -5.10
CA ASP A 354 3.07 -13.50 -4.47
C ASP A 354 3.94 -14.71 -4.11
N LEU A 355 5.05 -14.46 -3.41
CA LEU A 355 6.02 -15.49 -3.06
C LEU A 355 5.48 -16.47 -2.03
N ASP A 356 5.84 -17.75 -2.21
CA ASP A 356 5.62 -18.78 -1.20
C ASP A 356 6.60 -18.63 -0.02
N GLU A 357 6.34 -19.36 1.07
CA GLU A 357 7.15 -19.24 2.30
C GLU A 357 8.64 -19.57 2.10
N PRO A 358 9.03 -20.62 1.35
CA PRO A 358 10.44 -20.87 1.07
C PRO A 358 11.11 -19.74 0.28
N ALA A 359 10.47 -19.22 -0.78
CA ALA A 359 11.03 -18.12 -1.57
C ALA A 359 11.10 -16.81 -0.78
N GLU A 360 10.09 -16.51 0.02
CA GLU A 360 10.08 -15.36 0.92
C GLU A 360 11.21 -15.45 1.95
N THR A 361 11.43 -16.62 2.56
CA THR A 361 12.51 -16.83 3.54
C THR A 361 13.89 -16.64 2.91
N ARG A 362 14.11 -17.14 1.69
CA ARG A 362 15.35 -16.89 0.94
C ARG A 362 15.56 -15.41 0.65
N LEU A 363 14.51 -14.70 0.24
CA LEU A 363 14.56 -13.27 -0.05
C LEU A 363 14.96 -12.46 1.19
N PHE A 364 14.30 -12.68 2.33
CA PHE A 364 14.63 -11.99 3.58
C PHE A 364 16.05 -12.33 4.06
N GLY A 365 16.49 -13.58 3.91
CA GLY A 365 17.86 -14.00 4.21
C GLY A 365 18.91 -13.26 3.36
N ALA A 366 18.65 -13.09 2.06
CA ALA A 366 19.54 -12.35 1.17
C ALA A 366 19.62 -10.86 1.54
N PHE A 367 18.48 -10.21 1.83
CA PHE A 367 18.47 -8.82 2.30
C PHE A 367 19.17 -8.66 3.66
N ALA A 368 19.04 -9.62 4.58
CA ALA A 368 19.75 -9.60 5.87
C ALA A 368 21.27 -9.71 5.71
N ALA A 369 21.73 -10.58 4.81
CA ALA A 369 23.15 -10.69 4.47
C ALA A 369 23.68 -9.39 3.84
N TRP A 370 22.89 -8.77 2.97
CA TRP A 370 23.24 -7.49 2.37
C TRP A 370 23.31 -6.35 3.40
N TRP A 371 22.39 -6.32 4.36
CA TRP A 371 22.41 -5.35 5.46
C TRP A 371 23.71 -5.43 6.28
N GLN A 372 24.13 -6.65 6.65
CA GLN A 372 25.38 -6.85 7.38
C GLN A 372 26.61 -6.38 6.59
N GLU A 373 26.61 -6.57 5.27
CA GLU A 373 27.68 -6.07 4.41
C GLU A 373 27.68 -4.54 4.32
N LEU A 374 26.50 -3.90 4.27
CA LEU A 374 26.38 -2.44 4.31
C LEU A 374 26.92 -1.85 5.62
N LEU A 375 26.55 -2.42 6.77
CA LEU A 375 27.07 -1.99 8.07
C LEU A 375 28.60 -2.10 8.11
N ALA A 376 29.15 -3.27 7.74
CA ALA A 376 30.61 -3.47 7.75
C ALA A 376 31.38 -2.50 6.84
N ALA A 377 30.74 -1.97 5.79
CA ALA A 377 31.37 -1.08 4.84
C ALA A 377 31.16 0.42 5.14
N MET A 378 30.05 0.79 5.78
CA MET A 378 29.59 2.19 5.83
C MET A 378 29.32 2.71 7.24
N ASP A 379 28.94 1.84 8.18
CA ASP A 379 28.67 2.23 9.57
C ASP A 379 30.00 2.42 10.31
N ALA A 380 30.48 3.68 10.31
CA ALA A 380 31.82 4.00 10.79
C ALA A 380 31.85 4.19 12.32
N ASP A 381 30.72 4.54 12.92
CA ASP A 381 30.60 4.75 14.37
C ASP A 381 29.99 3.56 15.13
N GLY A 382 29.46 2.56 14.41
CA GLY A 382 28.99 1.28 14.93
C GLY A 382 27.64 1.39 15.62
N ASP A 383 26.82 2.37 15.25
CA ASP A 383 25.50 2.59 15.85
C ASP A 383 24.37 1.78 15.19
N GLU A 384 24.71 0.91 14.24
CA GLU A 384 23.80 0.11 13.41
C GLU A 384 22.87 0.97 12.52
N VAL A 385 23.24 2.21 12.23
CA VAL A 385 22.51 3.14 11.36
C VAL A 385 23.45 3.68 10.29
N VAL A 386 23.05 3.59 9.02
CA VAL A 386 23.83 4.22 7.94
C VAL A 386 23.24 5.60 7.64
N THR A 387 23.96 6.65 8.03
CA THR A 387 23.56 8.03 7.73
C THR A 387 23.81 8.38 6.27
N ARG A 388 23.18 9.45 5.78
CA ARG A 388 23.44 9.97 4.44
C ARG A 388 24.92 10.26 4.16
N ALA A 389 25.64 10.78 5.15
CA ALA A 389 27.06 11.12 5.00
C ALA A 389 27.92 9.86 4.83
N GLU A 390 27.63 8.83 5.60
CA GLU A 390 28.27 7.52 5.53
C GLU A 390 27.95 6.80 4.22
N PHE A 391 26.67 6.83 3.81
CA PHE A 391 26.25 6.28 2.53
C PHE A 391 26.98 6.96 1.36
N ALA A 392 27.08 8.29 1.36
CA ALA A 392 27.78 9.02 0.31
C ALA A 392 29.29 8.74 0.29
N ALA A 393 29.91 8.51 1.46
CA ALA A 393 31.32 8.16 1.59
C ALA A 393 31.61 6.70 1.16
N GLY A 394 30.66 5.79 1.42
CA GLY A 394 30.77 4.35 1.16
C GLY A 394 30.19 3.88 -0.17
N ALA A 395 29.51 4.72 -0.95
CA ALA A 395 28.72 4.32 -2.13
C ALA A 395 29.49 3.47 -3.17
N ALA A 396 30.81 3.60 -3.25
CA ALA A 396 31.65 2.76 -4.13
C ALA A 396 31.72 1.28 -3.70
N ALA A 397 31.44 0.97 -2.44
CA ALA A 397 31.45 -0.36 -1.83
C ALA A 397 30.12 -1.13 -1.99
N LEU A 398 29.08 -0.53 -2.57
CA LEU A 398 27.76 -1.18 -2.78
C LEU A 398 27.82 -2.43 -3.69
N SER A 399 28.85 -2.59 -4.53
CA SER A 399 28.98 -3.71 -5.48
C SER A 399 29.48 -5.01 -4.83
N GLY A 400 29.00 -5.32 -3.63
CA GLY A 400 29.40 -6.48 -2.83
C GLY A 400 28.72 -7.80 -3.23
N PRO A 401 29.30 -8.97 -2.86
CA PRO A 401 28.71 -10.29 -3.13
C PRO A 401 27.31 -10.47 -2.55
N ALA A 402 26.93 -9.84 -1.43
CA ALA A 402 25.59 -10.02 -0.87
C ALA A 402 24.51 -9.31 -1.73
N LEU A 403 24.84 -8.18 -2.35
CA LEU A 403 23.91 -7.50 -3.26
C LEU A 403 23.72 -8.31 -4.56
N ALA A 404 24.79 -8.96 -5.04
CA ALA A 404 24.69 -9.89 -6.17
C ALA A 404 23.79 -11.09 -5.81
N HIS A 405 23.91 -11.60 -4.59
CA HIS A 405 23.04 -12.68 -4.11
C HIS A 405 21.56 -12.25 -4.00
N VAL A 406 21.28 -11.01 -3.57
CA VAL A 406 19.90 -10.46 -3.63
C VAL A 406 19.38 -10.48 -5.07
N ALA A 407 20.20 -10.07 -6.05
CA ALA A 407 19.81 -10.10 -7.45
C ALA A 407 19.53 -11.54 -7.96
N GLU A 408 20.33 -12.51 -7.56
CA GLU A 408 20.10 -13.93 -7.90
C GLU A 408 18.78 -14.44 -7.31
N VAL A 409 18.50 -14.16 -6.04
CA VAL A 409 17.24 -14.58 -5.40
C VAL A 409 16.03 -13.90 -6.04
N LEU A 410 16.16 -12.63 -6.45
CA LEU A 410 15.13 -11.91 -7.21
C LEU A 410 14.89 -12.51 -8.59
N PHE A 411 15.96 -12.96 -9.26
CA PHE A 411 15.88 -13.62 -10.54
C PHE A 411 15.11 -14.94 -10.43
N GLU A 412 15.49 -15.80 -9.49
CA GLU A 412 14.81 -17.08 -9.22
C GLU A 412 13.34 -16.89 -8.82
N ALA A 413 13.04 -15.81 -8.08
CA ALA A 413 11.67 -15.49 -7.68
C ALA A 413 10.79 -15.02 -8.85
N ALA A 414 11.39 -14.48 -9.90
CA ALA A 414 10.69 -13.97 -11.08
C ALA A 414 10.60 -14.97 -12.24
N ASP A 415 11.59 -15.85 -12.39
CA ASP A 415 11.60 -16.97 -13.33
C ASP A 415 10.63 -18.06 -12.85
N LYS A 416 9.34 -17.84 -13.06
CA LYS A 416 8.28 -18.72 -12.54
C LYS A 416 8.21 -20.03 -13.29
N ASP A 417 8.66 -20.07 -14.53
CA ASP A 417 8.67 -21.26 -15.37
C ASP A 417 9.97 -22.07 -15.29
N GLY A 418 11.00 -21.53 -14.61
CA GLY A 418 12.29 -22.19 -14.41
C GLY A 418 13.09 -22.33 -15.70
N SER A 419 12.84 -21.45 -16.68
CA SER A 419 13.50 -21.47 -17.98
C SER A 419 14.98 -21.05 -17.92
N GLY A 420 15.43 -20.46 -16.80
CA GLY A 420 16.76 -19.90 -16.63
C GLY A 420 16.92 -18.54 -17.32
N THR A 421 15.81 -17.95 -17.78
CA THR A 421 15.74 -16.64 -18.42
C THR A 421 14.47 -15.93 -17.98
N ILE A 422 14.54 -14.61 -17.76
CA ILE A 422 13.36 -13.81 -17.48
C ILE A 422 12.78 -13.32 -18.81
N SER A 423 11.57 -13.76 -19.14
CA SER A 423 10.83 -13.26 -20.29
C SER A 423 10.50 -11.77 -20.15
N ALA A 424 10.13 -11.11 -21.25
CA ALA A 424 9.71 -9.71 -21.20
C ALA A 424 8.44 -9.47 -20.33
N GLU A 425 7.67 -10.52 -20.01
CA GLU A 425 6.51 -10.45 -19.12
C GLU A 425 6.92 -10.58 -17.64
N GLU A 426 7.79 -11.53 -17.32
CA GLU A 426 8.36 -11.71 -15.97
C GLU A 426 9.26 -10.53 -15.57
N TYR A 427 10.02 -9.97 -16.51
CA TYR A 427 10.87 -8.81 -16.26
C TYR A 427 10.02 -7.58 -15.92
N ARG A 428 8.89 -7.42 -16.62
CA ARG A 428 7.91 -6.38 -16.33
C ARG A 428 7.29 -6.60 -14.96
N LEU A 429 6.94 -7.84 -14.60
CA LEU A 429 6.46 -8.16 -13.26
C LEU A 429 7.50 -7.84 -12.19
N LEU A 430 8.78 -8.11 -12.40
CA LEU A 430 9.85 -7.91 -11.42
C LEU A 430 10.24 -6.43 -11.22
N PHE A 431 10.52 -5.69 -12.30
CA PHE A 431 10.99 -4.30 -12.19
C PHE A 431 9.88 -3.24 -12.05
N ARG A 432 8.65 -3.51 -12.53
CA ARG A 432 7.50 -2.65 -12.23
C ARG A 432 6.99 -2.90 -10.81
N SER A 433 7.13 -4.12 -10.28
CA SER A 433 6.73 -4.42 -8.91
C SER A 433 7.79 -4.01 -7.86
N GLY A 434 9.08 -4.27 -8.04
CA GLY A 434 10.07 -3.99 -6.98
C GLY A 434 10.59 -2.55 -6.91
N PHE A 435 10.76 -1.85 -8.05
CA PHE A 435 11.66 -0.69 -8.14
C PHE A 435 11.07 0.56 -8.83
N GLN A 436 9.76 0.58 -9.11
CA GLN A 436 9.03 1.73 -9.66
C GLN A 436 9.67 2.40 -10.89
N ARG A 437 10.04 1.61 -11.92
CA ARG A 437 10.67 2.15 -13.14
C ARG A 437 9.88 1.84 -14.41
N ASP A 438 9.64 2.87 -15.24
CA ASP A 438 9.22 2.71 -16.64
C ASP A 438 10.46 2.41 -17.49
N VAL A 439 10.66 1.15 -17.88
CA VAL A 439 11.69 0.76 -18.84
C VAL A 439 11.02 0.57 -20.20
N GLU A 440 11.27 1.49 -21.13
CA GLU A 440 11.07 1.20 -22.55
C GLU A 440 12.08 0.10 -22.91
N THR A 441 11.57 -1.12 -23.10
CA THR A 441 12.37 -2.29 -23.46
C THR A 441 13.07 -2.06 -24.80
N THR A 442 14.31 -1.59 -24.78
CA THR A 442 15.24 -1.71 -25.90
C THR A 442 15.86 -3.11 -25.85
N GLY A 443 15.18 -4.08 -26.44
CA GLY A 443 15.69 -5.45 -26.58
C GLY A 443 14.57 -6.49 -26.56
N THR A 444 14.22 -7.02 -27.72
CA THR A 444 13.16 -8.02 -27.92
C THR A 444 13.63 -9.44 -27.61
N GLY A 445 14.30 -9.68 -26.48
CA GLY A 445 14.82 -11.01 -26.11
C GLY A 445 14.81 -11.27 -24.61
N ASP A 446 14.78 -12.56 -24.24
CA ASP A 446 14.76 -13.01 -22.84
C ASP A 446 16.07 -12.66 -22.13
N ILE A 447 15.97 -12.29 -20.85
CA ILE A 447 17.08 -11.77 -20.06
C ILE A 447 17.69 -12.90 -19.24
N THR A 448 18.98 -13.17 -19.46
CA THR A 448 19.71 -14.20 -18.71
C THR A 448 20.04 -13.73 -17.29
N SER A 449 20.24 -14.68 -16.37
CA SER A 449 20.60 -14.39 -14.98
C SER A 449 21.79 -13.43 -14.85
N GLY A 450 22.88 -13.66 -15.60
CA GLY A 450 24.05 -12.77 -15.58
C GLY A 450 23.78 -11.34 -16.07
N ALA A 451 22.90 -11.18 -17.07
CA ALA A 451 22.50 -9.86 -17.56
C ALA A 451 21.62 -9.11 -16.54
N PHE A 452 20.70 -9.83 -15.91
CA PHE A 452 19.85 -9.29 -14.84
C PHE A 452 20.68 -8.82 -13.64
N VAL A 453 21.59 -9.64 -13.14
CA VAL A 453 22.46 -9.30 -12.00
C VAL A 453 23.31 -8.07 -12.30
N ALA A 454 23.89 -7.98 -13.49
CA ALA A 454 24.68 -6.83 -13.90
C ALA A 454 23.85 -5.53 -13.98
N GLU A 455 22.63 -5.60 -14.51
CA GLU A 455 21.72 -4.45 -14.59
C GLU A 455 21.25 -4.00 -13.21
N PHE A 456 20.87 -4.95 -12.35
CA PHE A 456 20.46 -4.70 -10.97
C PHE A 456 21.57 -4.04 -10.15
N LEU A 457 22.80 -4.56 -10.22
CA LEU A 457 23.95 -3.97 -9.54
C LEU A 457 24.26 -2.57 -10.06
N SER A 458 24.13 -2.34 -11.37
CA SER A 458 24.35 -1.02 -11.97
C SER A 458 23.30 0.00 -11.52
N PHE A 459 22.04 -0.43 -11.37
CA PHE A 459 20.96 0.38 -10.81
C PHE A 459 21.23 0.74 -9.34
N MET A 460 21.51 -0.27 -8.52
CA MET A 460 21.75 -0.12 -7.08
C MET A 460 23.06 0.62 -6.73
N THR A 461 23.94 0.85 -7.69
CA THR A 461 25.19 1.62 -7.52
C THR A 461 25.13 2.99 -8.19
N GLY A 462 24.00 3.36 -8.80
CA GLY A 462 23.82 4.62 -9.52
C GLY A 462 24.68 4.75 -10.78
N ARG A 463 25.15 3.64 -11.36
CA ARG A 463 26.09 3.61 -12.50
C ARG A 463 25.41 3.56 -13.88
N VAL A 464 24.08 3.62 -13.96
CA VAL A 464 23.33 3.72 -15.22
C VAL A 464 22.94 5.18 -15.54
N PRO A 465 23.55 5.83 -16.55
CA PRO A 465 22.85 6.88 -17.29
C PRO A 465 21.75 6.21 -18.13
N SER A 466 20.48 6.60 -17.97
CA SER A 466 19.40 5.99 -18.75
C SER A 466 19.57 6.34 -20.24
N SER A 467 19.78 5.34 -21.08
CA SER A 467 19.96 5.45 -22.54
C SER A 467 18.76 6.04 -23.31
N ALA A 468 17.58 6.17 -22.67
CA ALA A 468 16.47 6.95 -23.22
C ALA A 468 16.73 8.48 -23.27
N CYS A 469 17.77 8.97 -22.58
CA CYS A 469 18.14 10.40 -22.59
C CYS A 469 19.20 10.78 -23.64
N ASP A 470 19.99 9.83 -24.16
CA ASP A 470 21.10 10.14 -25.07
C ASP A 470 20.73 10.09 -26.56
N ASN A 471 19.64 9.40 -26.93
CA ASN A 471 19.17 9.37 -28.32
C ASN A 471 18.45 10.64 -28.79
N LEU A 472 18.45 11.71 -27.98
CA LEU A 472 18.00 13.05 -28.39
C LEU A 472 19.14 14.06 -28.61
N LEU A 473 20.40 13.62 -28.54
CA LEU A 473 21.57 14.49 -28.76
C LEU A 473 22.55 14.01 -29.84
N ALA A 474 22.13 13.06 -30.69
CA ALA A 474 22.90 12.67 -31.86
C ALA A 474 22.02 12.60 -33.11
N THR A 475 21.61 13.75 -33.63
CA THR A 475 21.68 14.17 -35.05
C THR A 475 20.69 15.32 -35.37
N ALA A 476 21.27 16.47 -35.74
CA ALA A 476 20.71 17.66 -36.41
C ALA A 476 19.61 18.47 -35.71
#